data_AF-A0A5R2MW84-F1
#
_entry.id   AF-A0A5R2MW84-F1
#
_cell.length_a   1.000
_cell.length_b   1.000
_cell.length_c   1.000
_cell.angle_alpha   90.00
_cell.angle_beta   90.00
_cell.angle_gamma   90.00
#
_symmetry.space_group_name_H-M   'P 1'
#
loop_
_entity.id
_entity.type
_entity.pdbx_description
1 polymer ?
#
loop_
_entity_poly.entity_id
_entity_poly.type
_entity_poly.pdbx_seq_one_letter_code
_entity_poly.pdbx_strand_id
1 'polypeptide(L)' 'MSNIEDKTVIELTADIVSAYVGNNPLPASGLPDLIASVSASVRKLAGAAVVESPSLVPAVNPKKSVFPD' A
#
# COMPACT_ATOMS: atom_id res chain seq x y z
N MET A 1 9.18 -11.15 12.80
CA MET A 1 8.30 -10.75 11.68
C MET A 1 6.96 -10.43 12.29
N SER A 2 6.55 -9.17 12.31
CA SER A 2 5.33 -8.74 12.97
C SER A 2 4.13 -9.20 12.12
N ASN A 3 3.60 -10.38 12.42
CA ASN A 3 2.31 -10.80 11.89
C ASN A 3 1.26 -9.87 12.50
N ILE A 4 0.68 -8.99 11.69
CA ILE A 4 -0.44 -8.13 12.11
C ILE A 4 -1.61 -9.06 12.45
N GLU A 5 -2.12 -8.94 13.68
CA GLU A 5 -3.26 -9.73 14.16
C GLU A 5 -4.53 -9.35 13.38
N ASP A 6 -5.40 -10.32 13.10
CA ASP A 6 -6.65 -10.08 12.35
C ASP A 6 -7.50 -8.95 12.97
N LYS A 7 -7.48 -8.83 14.31
CA LYS A 7 -8.15 -7.75 15.03
C LYS A 7 -7.61 -6.38 14.63
N THR A 8 -6.28 -6.23 14.55
CA THR A 8 -5.62 -4.99 14.12
C THR A 8 -5.92 -4.67 12.65
N VAL A 9 -6.01 -5.68 11.76
CA VAL A 9 -6.42 -5.46 10.37
C VAL A 9 -7.83 -4.88 10.29
N ILE A 10 -8.76 -5.42 11.09
CA ILE A 10 -10.15 -4.98 11.12
C ILE A 10 -10.24 -3.55 11.65
N GLU A 11 -9.58 -3.25 12.77
CA GLU A 11 -9.54 -1.90 13.36
C GLU A 11 -8.98 -0.88 12.36
N LEU A 12 -7.82 -1.15 11.76
CA LEU A 12 -7.20 -0.27 10.77
C LEU A 12 -8.09 -0.07 9.53
N THR A 13 -8.75 -1.13 9.05
CA THR A 13 -9.67 -1.03 7.91
C THR A 13 -10.86 -0.14 8.25
N ALA A 14 -11.43 -0.28 9.45
CA ALA A 14 -12.56 0.54 9.89
C ALA A 14 -12.17 2.02 9.98
N ASP A 15 -11.00 2.32 10.52
CA ASP A 15 -10.48 3.69 10.60
C ASP A 15 -10.30 4.31 9.21
N ILE A 16 -9.66 3.59 8.28
CA ILE A 16 -9.44 4.06 6.91
C ILE A 16 -10.76 4.32 6.19
N VAL A 17 -11.70 3.36 6.24
CA VAL A 17 -12.99 3.49 5.55
C VAL A 17 -13.82 4.62 6.15
N SER A 18 -13.87 4.75 7.48
CA SER A 18 -14.62 5.82 8.15
C SER A 18 -14.12 7.21 7.77
N ALA A 19 -12.80 7.40 7.68
CA ALA A 19 -12.19 8.65 7.22
C ALA A 19 -12.54 8.97 5.76
N TYR A 20 -12.55 7.95 4.90
CA TYR A 20 -12.92 8.14 3.50
C TYR A 20 -14.40 8.52 3.35
N VAL A 21 -15.32 7.74 3.91
CA VAL A 21 -16.76 8.01 3.74
C VAL A 21 -17.22 9.30 4.42
N GLY A 22 -16.52 9.76 5.46
CA GLY A 22 -16.81 11.01 6.17
C GLY A 22 -16.72 12.26 5.29
N ASN A 23 -15.89 12.26 4.24
CA ASN A 23 -15.74 13.38 3.31
C ASN A 23 -16.06 13.01 1.84
N ASN A 24 -16.51 11.78 1.60
CA ASN A 24 -16.81 11.28 0.27
C ASN A 24 -18.16 10.56 0.30
N PRO A 25 -19.26 11.21 -0.12
CA PRO A 25 -20.56 10.55 -0.22
C PRO A 25 -20.50 9.44 -1.28
N LEU A 26 -20.89 8.22 -0.90
CA LEU A 26 -21.05 7.09 -1.81
C LEU A 26 -22.42 6.44 -1.64
N PRO A 27 -22.95 5.80 -2.70
CA PRO A 27 -24.12 4.94 -2.58
C PRO A 27 -23.88 3.82 -1.56
N ALA A 28 -24.89 3.50 -0.75
CA ALA A 28 -24.80 2.43 0.25
C ALA A 28 -24.44 1.08 -0.38
N SER A 29 -24.79 0.86 -1.65
CA SER A 29 -24.43 -0.34 -2.41
C SER A 29 -22.94 -0.45 -2.73
N GLY A 30 -22.19 0.65 -2.76
CA GLY A 30 -20.75 0.64 -3.06
C GLY A 30 -19.86 0.50 -1.82
N LEU A 31 -20.44 0.60 -0.61
CA LEU A 31 -19.69 0.48 0.64
C LEU A 31 -19.07 -0.91 0.85
N PRO A 32 -19.77 -2.03 0.58
CA PRO A 32 -19.18 -3.36 0.74
C PRO A 32 -17.93 -3.58 -0.13
N ASP A 33 -17.96 -3.10 -1.38
CA ASP A 33 -16.85 -3.24 -2.31
C ASP A 33 -15.62 -2.44 -1.86
N LEU A 34 -15.84 -1.22 -1.35
CA LEU A 34 -14.78 -0.39 -0.78
C LEU A 34 -14.12 -1.08 0.42
N ILE A 35 -14.90 -1.61 1.36
CA ILE A 35 -14.39 -2.32 2.54
C ILE A 35 -13.57 -3.55 2.11
N ALA A 36 -14.07 -4.33 1.16
CA ALA A 36 -13.37 -5.51 0.66
C ALA A 36 -12.03 -5.15 0.02
N SER A 37 -11.99 -4.10 -0.81
CA SER A 37 -10.77 -3.62 -1.47
C SER A 37 -9.72 -3.14 -0.46
N VAL A 38 -10.12 -2.34 0.53
CA VAL A 38 -9.22 -1.82 1.57
C VAL A 38 -8.69 -2.96 2.45
N SER A 39 -9.56 -3.84 2.95
CA SER A 39 -9.16 -5.00 3.77
C SER A 39 -8.18 -5.90 3.03
N ALA A 40 -8.42 -6.20 1.75
CA ALA A 40 -7.51 -6.98 0.93
C ALA A 40 -6.15 -6.28 0.76
N SER A 41 -6.15 -4.96 0.55
CA SER A 41 -4.92 -4.17 0.40
C SER A 41 -4.09 -4.15 1.68
N VAL A 42 -4.74 -3.96 2.84
CA VAL A 42 -4.07 -3.96 4.15
C VAL A 42 -3.50 -5.36 4.45
N ARG A 43 -4.26 -6.43 4.21
CA ARG A 43 -3.79 -7.82 4.38
C ARG A 43 -2.61 -8.13 3.46
N LYS A 44 -2.66 -7.66 2.20
CA LYS A 44 -1.57 -7.82 1.25
C LYS A 44 -0.30 -7.13 1.74
N LEU A 45 -0.42 -5.92 2.29
CA LEU A 45 0.73 -5.19 2.83
C LEU A 45 1.28 -5.86 4.10
N ALA A 46 0.41 -6.40 4.94
CA ALA A 46 0.79 -7.15 6.14
C ALA A 46 1.55 -8.46 5.83
N GLY A 47 1.19 -9.14 4.73
CA GLY A 47 1.83 -10.38 4.29
C GLY A 47 2.93 -10.21 3.24
N ALA A 48 3.11 -9.02 2.69
CA ALA A 48 4.14 -8.76 1.69
C ALA A 48 5.51 -8.72 2.38
N ALA A 49 6.31 -9.77 2.19
CA ALA A 49 7.75 -9.66 2.37
C ALA A 49 8.25 -8.51 1.48
N VAL A 50 9.05 -7.61 2.05
CA VAL A 50 9.74 -6.56 1.30
C VAL A 50 10.52 -7.26 0.19
N VAL A 51 10.00 -7.22 -1.03
CA VAL A 51 10.78 -7.56 -2.21
C VAL A 51 11.80 -6.45 -2.29
N GLU A 52 13.04 -6.73 -1.89
CA GLU A 52 14.15 -5.80 -2.08
C GLU A 52 14.11 -5.37 -3.54
N SER A 53 13.83 -4.08 -3.76
CA SER A 53 13.92 -3.50 -5.09
C SER A 53 15.32 -3.82 -5.60
N PRO A 54 15.46 -4.50 -6.75
CA PRO A 54 16.78 -4.87 -7.25
C PRO A 54 17.60 -3.59 -7.33
N SER A 55 18.81 -3.61 -6.76
CA SER A 55 19.71 -2.46 -6.78
C SER A 55 19.77 -1.95 -8.21
N LEU A 56 19.38 -0.69 -8.44
CA LEU A 56 19.45 -0.08 -9.75
C LEU A 56 20.92 -0.08 -10.17
N VAL A 57 21.32 -1.04 -10.99
CA VAL A 57 22.63 -1.02 -11.64
C VAL A 57 22.61 0.15 -12.61
N PRO A 58 23.49 1.15 -12.46
CA PRO A 58 23.55 2.27 -13.38
C PRO A 58 23.69 1.73 -14.81
N ALA A 59 22.77 2.11 -15.71
CA ALA A 59 22.81 1.70 -17.10
C ALA A 59 24.10 2.18 -17.82
N VAL A 60 24.78 3.16 -17.23
CA VAL A 60 26.03 3.71 -17.70
C VAL A 60 27.11 3.54 -16.64
N ASN A 61 28.33 3.22 -17.09
CA ASN A 61 29.48 3.13 -16.20
C ASN A 61 29.65 4.48 -15.46
N PRO A 62 29.75 4.52 -14.12
CA PRO A 62 29.94 5.75 -13.36
C PRO A 62 31.13 6.60 -13.82
N LYS A 63 32.16 5.97 -14.41
CA LYS A 63 33.33 6.66 -14.99
C LYS A 63 33.04 7.41 -16.29
N LYS A 64 31.91 7.13 -16.95
CA LYS A 64 31.41 7.87 -18.13
C LYS A 64 30.29 8.86 -17.78
N SER A 65 29.97 9.03 -16.50
CA SER A 65 28.81 9.80 -16.02
C SER A 65 29.11 11.28 -15.72
N VAL A 66 30.11 11.86 -16.38
CA VAL A 66 30.42 13.30 -16.32
C VAL A 66 30.54 13.79 -17.76
N PHE A 67 29.53 14.53 -18.20
CA PHE A 67 29.59 15.33 -19.42
C PHE A 67 29.73 16.80 -19.00
N PRO A 68 30.83 17.48 -19.36
CA PRO A 68 30.86 18.93 -19.39
C PRO A 68 30.06 19.39 -20.62
N ASP A 69 29.21 20.41 -20.46
CA ASP A 69 28.85 21.28 -21.59
C ASP A 69 30.10 22.04 -22.07
#